data_AF-A0A965NVU3-F1
#
_entry.id   AF-A0A965NVU3-F1
#
_cell.length_a   1.000
_cell.length_b   1.000
_cell.length_c   1.000
_cell.angle_alpha   90.00
_cell.angle_beta   90.00
_cell.angle_gamma   90.00
#
_symmetry.space_group_name_H-M   'P 1'
#
loop_
_entity.id
_entity.type
_entity.pdbx_description
1 polymer ?
#
loop_
_entity_poly.entity_id
_entity_poly.type
_entity_poly.pdbx_seq_one_letter_code
_entity_poly.pdbx_strand_id
1 'polypeptide(L)' 'MRITELRAKLRDYFPDSDTYSQDVVLSALGGVTVNEAITRGDEPGEIWKAVLMHNPQMPSKFR' A
#
# COMPACT_ATOMS: atom_id res chain seq x y z
N MET A 1 -3.53 5.79 10.76
CA MET A 1 -2.87 6.47 9.63
C MET A 1 -3.94 6.94 8.66
N ARG A 2 -3.87 8.16 8.13
CA ARG A 2 -4.84 8.67 7.13
C ARG A 2 -4.49 8.23 5.71
N ILE A 3 -5.47 8.26 4.80
CA ILE A 3 -5.26 7.96 3.36
C ILE A 3 -4.20 8.87 2.73
N THR A 4 -4.17 10.15 3.12
CA THR A 4 -3.17 11.11 2.62
C THR A 4 -1.75 10.72 3.01
N GLU A 5 -1.55 10.19 4.22
CA GLU A 5 -0.26 9.66 4.68
C GLU A 5 0.11 8.38 3.94
N LEU A 6 -0.86 7.47 3.70
CA LEU A 6 -0.64 6.26 2.89
C LEU A 6 -0.13 6.62 1.50
N ARG A 7 -0.82 7.54 0.82
CA ARG A 7 -0.41 8.02 -0.52
C ARG A 7 0.91 8.76 -0.51
N ALA A 8 1.28 9.43 0.59
CA ALA A 8 2.60 10.04 0.72
C ALA A 8 3.70 8.97 0.83
N LYS A 9 3.52 7.95 1.68
CA LYS A 9 4.49 6.85 1.83
C LYS A 9 4.66 6.03 0.55
N LEU A 10 3.56 5.76 -0.15
CA LEU A 10 3.61 5.06 -1.44
C LEU A 10 4.42 5.86 -2.48
N ARG A 11 4.21 7.17 -2.57
CA ARG A 11 4.99 8.05 -3.46
C ARG A 11 6.46 8.19 -3.07
N ASP A 12 6.78 8.10 -1.78
CA ASP A 12 8.16 8.19 -1.30
C ASP A 12 8.99 6.96 -1.69
N TYR A 13 8.36 5.78 -1.69
CA TYR A 13 9.05 4.53 -2.01
C TYR A 13 8.92 4.09 -3.47
N PHE A 14 7.72 4.21 -4.05
CA PHE A 14 7.46 3.74 -5.41
C PHE A 14 7.57 4.92 -6.39
N PRO A 15 8.45 4.84 -7.41
CA PRO A 15 8.57 5.88 -8.43
C PRO A 15 7.27 6.06 -9.23
N ASP A 16 6.50 4.98 -9.41
CA ASP A 16 5.17 5.00 -10.01
C ASP A 16 4.12 4.43 -9.05
N SER A 17 3.84 5.21 -8.00
CA SER A 17 2.93 4.78 -6.93
C SER A 17 1.49 4.59 -7.38
N ASP A 18 1.07 5.27 -8.44
CA ASP A 18 -0.32 5.23 -8.93
C ASP A 18 -0.58 3.93 -9.69
N THR A 19 0.31 3.58 -10.64
CA THR A 19 0.27 2.27 -11.30
C THR A 19 0.42 1.14 -10.30
N TYR A 20 1.35 1.26 -9.34
CA TYR A 20 1.48 0.25 -8.28
C TYR A 20 0.17 0.07 -7.51
N SER A 21 -0.49 1.17 -7.13
CA SER A 21 -1.71 1.10 -6.33
C SER A 21 -2.92 0.54 -7.10
N GLN A 22 -2.90 0.61 -8.43
CA GLN A 22 -3.95 0.11 -9.30
C GLN A 22 -3.70 -1.31 -9.80
N ASP A 23 -2.45 -1.69 -10.06
CA ASP A 23 -2.10 -2.91 -10.79
C ASP A 23 -1.60 -4.01 -9.85
N VAL A 24 -1.00 -3.65 -8.71
CA VAL A 24 -0.43 -4.63 -7.79
C VAL A 24 -1.48 -5.18 -6.84
N VAL A 25 -1.78 -6.45 -7.03
CA VAL A 25 -2.67 -7.23 -6.18
C VAL A 25 -1.92 -7.70 -4.93
N LEU A 26 -2.45 -7.36 -3.76
CA LEU A 26 -1.89 -7.74 -2.47
C LEU A 26 -2.70 -8.88 -1.86
N SER A 27 -2.11 -10.07 -1.79
CA SER A 27 -2.75 -11.25 -1.17
C SER A 27 -3.14 -11.00 0.29
N ALA A 28 -2.38 -10.17 1.01
CA ALA A 28 -2.67 -9.78 2.38
C ALA A 28 -3.93 -8.91 2.55
N LEU A 29 -4.43 -8.29 1.47
CA LEU A 29 -5.70 -7.53 1.46
C LEU A 29 -6.88 -8.39 0.98
N GLY A 30 -6.68 -9.69 0.82
CA GLY A 30 -7.66 -10.61 0.24
C GLY A 30 -7.59 -10.69 -1.27
N GLY A 31 -6.42 -10.40 -1.87
CA GLY A 31 -6.22 -10.51 -3.31
C GLY A 31 -6.81 -9.34 -4.09
N VAL A 32 -6.78 -8.14 -3.51
CA VAL A 32 -7.19 -6.90 -4.15
C VAL A 32 -6.04 -5.90 -4.20
N THR A 33 -6.19 -4.86 -4.99
CA THR A 33 -5.19 -3.79 -5.13
C THR A 33 -5.31 -2.77 -4.00
N VAL A 34 -4.32 -1.90 -3.84
CA VAL A 34 -4.36 -0.82 -2.84
C VAL A 34 -5.57 0.09 -3.06
N ASN A 35 -5.86 0.48 -4.30
CA ASN A 35 -7.00 1.34 -4.60
C ASN A 35 -8.35 0.64 -4.35
N GLU A 36 -8.44 -0.66 -4.62
CA GLU A 36 -9.64 -1.43 -4.28
C GLU A 36 -9.83 -1.53 -2.77
N ALA A 37 -8.78 -1.78 -2.00
CA ALA A 37 -8.84 -1.79 -0.53
C ALA A 37 -9.24 -0.41 0.03
N ILE A 38 -8.71 0.69 -0.52
CA ILE A 38 -9.14 2.05 -0.16
C ILE A 38 -10.63 2.24 -0.44
N THR A 39 -11.10 1.79 -1.61
CA THR A 39 -12.51 1.90 -2.02
C THR A 39 -13.43 1.05 -1.14
N ARG A 40 -12.96 -0.13 -0.73
CA ARG A 40 -13.66 -1.03 0.19
C ARG A 40 -13.77 -0.46 1.61
N GLY A 41 -12.98 0.58 1.92
CA GLY A 41 -12.95 1.21 3.23
C GLY A 41 -11.99 0.53 4.22
N ASP A 42 -11.03 -0.26 3.73
CA ASP A 42 -10.00 -0.84 4.58
C ASP A 42 -9.15 0.26 5.24
N GLU A 43 -8.70 -0.04 6.46
CA GLU A 43 -7.89 0.91 7.20
C GLU A 43 -6.55 1.14 6.48
N PRO A 44 -6.13 2.41 6.29
CA PRO A 44 -4.88 2.73 5.58
C PRO A 44 -3.65 2.11 6.25
N GLY A 45 -3.70 1.90 7.57
CA GLY A 45 -2.64 1.22 8.31
C GLY A 45 -2.50 -0.25 7.93
N GLU A 46 -3.61 -0.96 7.72
CA GLU A 46 -3.60 -2.36 7.29
C GLU A 46 -3.16 -2.49 5.84
N ILE A 47 -3.59 -1.56 4.97
CA ILE A 47 -3.11 -1.45 3.60
C ILE A 47 -1.59 -1.26 3.55
N TRP A 48 -1.04 -0.39 4.42
CA TRP A 48 0.39 -0.19 4.51
C TRP A 48 1.14 -1.45 4.98
N LYS A 49 0.62 -2.15 5.99
CA LYS A 49 1.20 -3.43 6.43
C LYS A 49 1.21 -4.47 5.31
N ALA A 50 0.14 -4.56 4.52
CA ALA A 50 0.09 -5.47 3.37
C ALA A 50 1.15 -5.13 2.33
N VAL A 51 1.35 -3.84 2.04
CA VAL A 51 2.43 -3.37 1.15
C VAL A 51 3.80 -3.76 1.71
N LEU A 52 4.04 -3.58 3.00
CA LEU A 52 5.30 -3.96 3.66
C LEU A 52 5.55 -5.47 3.62
N MET A 53 4.51 -6.29 3.81
CA MET A 53 4.63 -7.75 3.73
C MET A 53 4.92 -8.22 2.30
N HIS A 54 4.31 -7.59 1.31
CA HIS A 54 4.57 -7.89 -0.10
C HIS A 54 5.98 -7.45 -0.54
N ASN A 55 6.51 -6.39 0.07
CA ASN A 55 7.84 -5.84 -0.25
C ASN A 55 8.81 -6.03 0.93
N PRO A 56 9.30 -7.26 1.19
CA PRO A 56 10.21 -7.52 2.30
C PRO A 56 11.57 -6.80 2.18
N GLN A 57 11.89 -6.28 0.99
CA GLN A 57 13.09 -5.50 0.70
C GLN A 57 12.95 -4.00 1.04
N MET A 58 11.77 -3.54 1.49
CA MET A 58 11.60 -2.16 1.95
C MET A 58 12.55 -1.87 3.12
N PRO A 59 13.31 -0.76 3.10
CA PRO A 59 14.20 -0.42 4.19
C PRO A 59 13.42 -0.11 5.46
N SER A 60 14.00 -0.44 6.61
CA SER A 60 13.35 -0.34 7.94
C SER A 60 12.83 1.06 8.28
N LYS A 61 13.29 2.11 7.61
CA LYS A 61 12.75 3.48 7.75
C LYS A 61 11.27 3.61 7.36
N PHE A 62 10.73 2.63 6.63
CA PHE A 62 9.33 2.58 6.18
C PHE A 62 8.46 1.59 6.95
N ARG A 63 9.06 0.75 7.80
CA ARG A 63 8.36 -0.22 8.66
C ARG A 63 7.67 0.48 9.82
#